data_AF-A0ABD5R5N2-F1
#
_entry.id   AF-A0ABD5R5N2-F1
#
_cell.length_a   1.000
_cell.length_b   1.000
_cell.length_c   1.000
_cell.angle_alpha   90.00
_cell.angle_beta   90.00
_cell.angle_gamma   90.00
#
_symmetry.space_group_name_H-M   'P 1'
#
loop_
_entity.id
_entity.type
_entity.pdbx_description
1 polymer ?
#
loop_
_entity_poly.entity_id
_entity_poly.type
_entity_poly.pdbx_seq_one_letter_code
_entity_poly.pdbx_strand_id
1 'polypeptide(L)'
;MAEYLRVTPTSERLDPESIPRVLDSLHKLTTPGSSGLGAKLNPLHSETPPRFEFLAISDGPDDPVEFFYGADAHLDTLEKRLRSIYPATFDIERVDVDVAARLIQPVEFTPQEFVDHYEAGRLQYEFDPAEQYDIVDEESGDSEAAEADPVVDGGTAATSVPDHHVTVGDSALELAPPDALPDDGEERRAIEKPTMTPAGTILARPAQDAVSPLGVRWCGAASRKQDWMTSLTPFTAEETNGGLSSVDEPGAALASLIDHLMEATAPTAFQVVFQRRASWQSDAEVRKEDLVDGRDTFFQEVVGSLLEVEDQRSDQDDRQLSEAVEKRIEYIDAKNAKRSFTVNIRA
;
A
#
# COMPACT_ATOMS: atom_id res chain seq x y z
N MET A 1 -0.84 -11.49 -7.06
CA MET A 1 -1.56 -11.97 -5.85
C MET A 1 -0.63 -12.34 -4.71
N ALA A 2 -0.95 -11.87 -3.50
CA ALA A 2 -0.31 -12.27 -2.25
C ALA A 2 -1.36 -12.65 -1.20
N GLU A 3 -1.01 -13.54 -0.28
CA GLU A 3 -1.90 -14.01 0.78
C GLU A 3 -1.98 -12.97 1.91
N TYR A 4 -3.19 -12.56 2.27
CA TYR A 4 -3.50 -11.62 3.33
C TYR A 4 -4.51 -12.19 4.32
N LEU A 5 -4.53 -11.62 5.52
CA LEU A 5 -5.60 -11.79 6.50
C LEU A 5 -6.56 -10.62 6.39
N ARG A 6 -7.76 -10.83 5.83
CA ARG A 6 -8.83 -9.83 5.84
C ARG A 6 -9.50 -9.82 7.21
N VAL A 7 -9.66 -8.63 7.79
CA VAL A 7 -10.28 -8.43 9.09
C VAL A 7 -11.54 -7.59 8.93
N THR A 8 -12.69 -8.18 9.26
CA THR A 8 -13.98 -7.49 9.22
C THR A 8 -14.36 -7.04 10.64
N PRO A 9 -14.40 -5.72 10.90
CA PRO A 9 -14.68 -5.21 12.23
C PRO A 9 -16.14 -5.40 12.65
N THR A 10 -16.39 -5.48 13.96
CA THR A 10 -17.73 -5.48 14.55
C THR A 10 -17.89 -4.32 15.53
N SER A 11 -19.10 -4.13 16.07
CA SER A 11 -19.38 -3.13 17.09
C SER A 11 -18.79 -3.44 18.48
N GLU A 12 -18.14 -4.60 18.65
CA GLU A 12 -17.53 -4.98 19.93
C GLU A 12 -16.24 -4.18 20.18
N ARG A 13 -16.09 -3.68 21.41
CA ARG A 13 -14.90 -2.92 21.80
C ARG A 13 -13.72 -3.85 22.03
N LEU A 14 -12.56 -3.41 21.57
CA LEU A 14 -11.29 -4.08 21.82
C LEU A 14 -10.65 -3.55 23.11
N ASP A 15 -9.82 -4.36 23.76
CA ASP A 15 -8.99 -3.93 24.90
C ASP A 15 -7.66 -3.33 24.40
N PRO A 16 -7.51 -2.00 24.33
CA PRO A 16 -6.33 -1.36 23.76
C PRO A 16 -5.06 -1.61 24.59
N GLU A 17 -5.18 -1.91 25.89
CA GLU A 17 -4.02 -2.13 26.77
C GLU A 17 -3.31 -3.46 26.46
N SER A 18 -4.03 -4.43 25.89
CA SER A 18 -3.50 -5.74 25.54
C SER A 18 -2.67 -5.73 24.24
N ILE A 19 -2.96 -4.81 23.32
CA ILE A 19 -2.39 -4.77 21.96
C ILE A 19 -0.85 -4.69 21.98
N PRO A 20 -0.20 -3.76 22.72
CA PRO A 20 1.25 -3.62 22.67
C PRO A 20 1.96 -4.91 23.12
N ARG A 21 1.41 -5.61 24.13
CA ARG A 21 1.99 -6.85 24.64
C ARG A 21 1.96 -7.97 23.59
N VAL A 22 0.88 -8.06 22.81
CA VAL A 22 0.75 -9.08 21.77
C VAL A 22 1.65 -8.76 20.58
N LEU A 23 1.71 -7.49 20.14
CA LEU A 23 2.60 -7.05 19.05
C LEU A 23 4.08 -7.18 19.43
N ASP A 24 4.45 -6.92 20.69
CA ASP A 24 5.81 -7.14 21.22
C ASP A 24 6.30 -8.57 21.00
N SER A 25 5.39 -9.55 20.94
CA SER A 25 5.74 -10.95 20.70
C SER A 25 6.21 -11.21 19.27
N LEU A 26 5.78 -10.39 18.29
CA LEU A 26 6.22 -10.48 16.90
C LEU A 26 7.71 -10.16 16.75
N HIS A 27 8.27 -9.36 17.67
CA HIS A 27 9.71 -9.03 17.71
C HIS A 27 10.62 -10.26 17.87
N LYS A 28 10.07 -11.37 18.39
CA LYS A 28 10.78 -12.65 18.56
C LYS A 28 10.85 -13.48 17.28
N LEU A 29 10.10 -13.11 16.23
CA LEU A 29 10.06 -13.85 14.99
C LEU A 29 11.28 -13.48 14.13
N THR A 30 11.86 -14.50 13.51
CA THR A 30 12.96 -14.36 12.55
C THR A 30 12.66 -15.22 11.33
N THR A 31 12.99 -14.71 10.14
CA THR A 31 12.78 -15.49 8.92
C THR A 31 13.92 -16.50 8.80
N PRO A 32 13.63 -17.82 8.73
CA PRO A 32 14.68 -18.79 8.52
C PRO A 32 15.31 -18.53 7.15
N GLY A 33 16.58 -18.15 7.13
CA GLY A 33 17.36 -18.14 5.90
C GLY A 33 17.30 -19.52 5.25
N SER A 34 17.19 -19.56 3.92
CA SER A 34 17.15 -20.78 3.10
C SER A 34 18.02 -21.90 3.71
N SER A 35 17.38 -22.90 4.31
CA SER A 35 18.04 -23.92 5.12
C SER A 35 18.78 -24.95 4.26
N GLY A 36 19.97 -24.59 3.80
CA GLY A 36 21.01 -25.56 3.46
C GLY A 36 21.79 -25.94 4.72
N LEU A 37 22.14 -27.23 4.89
CA LEU A 37 22.93 -27.71 6.04
C LEU A 37 24.29 -26.98 6.22
N GLY A 38 24.81 -26.33 5.17
CA GLY A 38 26.02 -25.49 5.22
C GLY A 38 25.83 -24.06 5.72
N ALA A 39 24.59 -23.53 5.75
CA ALA A 39 24.31 -22.15 6.15
C ALA A 39 24.38 -21.94 7.67
N LYS A 40 24.36 -23.00 8.48
CA LYS A 40 24.48 -22.86 9.95
C LYS A 40 25.88 -22.47 10.45
N LEU A 41 26.87 -22.40 9.56
CA LEU A 41 28.27 -22.14 9.91
C LEU A 41 28.82 -20.81 9.39
N ASN A 42 28.02 -19.99 8.68
CA ASN A 42 28.49 -18.68 8.24
C ASN A 42 28.24 -17.62 9.33
N PRO A 43 29.28 -17.02 9.92
CA PRO A 43 29.14 -15.96 10.94
C PRO A 43 28.59 -14.64 10.39
N LEU A 44 28.25 -14.60 9.09
CA LEU A 44 27.66 -13.46 8.38
C LEU A 44 26.19 -13.68 8.01
N HIS A 45 25.54 -14.77 8.46
CA HIS A 45 24.10 -14.92 8.27
C HIS A 45 23.32 -13.99 9.21
N SER A 46 22.85 -12.88 8.66
CA SER A 46 21.80 -12.08 9.27
C SER A 46 20.46 -12.75 8.98
N GLU A 47 19.78 -13.28 10.00
CA GLU A 47 18.36 -13.55 9.90
C GLU A 47 17.64 -12.21 9.67
N THR A 48 17.07 -12.02 8.48
CA THR A 48 16.30 -10.81 8.19
C THR A 48 15.01 -10.86 9.03
N PRO A 49 14.69 -9.81 9.79
CA PRO A 49 13.43 -9.77 10.51
C PRO A 49 12.26 -9.78 9.51
N PRO A 50 11.16 -10.49 9.81
CA PRO A 50 9.98 -10.46 8.96
C PRO A 50 9.41 -9.04 8.87
N ARG A 51 8.88 -8.71 7.69
CA ARG A 51 8.12 -7.49 7.43
C ARG A 51 6.65 -7.81 7.57
N PHE A 52 5.99 -7.00 8.36
CA PHE A 52 4.54 -7.02 8.53
C PHE A 52 3.94 -5.83 7.81
N GLU A 53 2.70 -6.01 7.39
CA GLU A 53 1.94 -5.03 6.65
C GLU A 53 0.55 -4.91 7.25
N PHE A 54 0.09 -3.68 7.40
CA PHE A 54 -1.32 -3.35 7.53
C PHE A 54 -1.72 -2.50 6.34
N LEU A 55 -2.84 -2.85 5.72
CA LEU A 55 -3.32 -2.24 4.50
C LEU A 55 -4.82 -1.98 4.65
N ALA A 56 -5.25 -0.75 4.36
CA ALA A 56 -6.65 -0.38 4.25
C ALA A 56 -6.91 0.05 2.80
N ILE A 57 -7.85 -0.58 2.12
CA ILE A 57 -8.16 -0.30 0.71
C ILE A 57 -9.60 0.17 0.61
N SER A 58 -9.81 1.23 -0.17
CA SER A 58 -11.11 1.60 -0.73
C SER A 58 -11.03 1.44 -2.25
N ASP A 59 -11.99 0.75 -2.85
CA ASP A 59 -12.08 0.60 -4.31
C ASP A 59 -12.71 1.83 -4.99
N GLY A 60 -13.02 2.88 -4.23
CA GLY A 60 -13.53 4.15 -4.74
C GLY A 60 -14.87 4.51 -4.12
N PRO A 61 -15.71 5.26 -4.85
CA PRO A 61 -16.90 5.87 -4.28
C PRO A 61 -17.93 4.80 -3.86
N ASP A 62 -18.47 4.99 -2.66
CA ASP A 62 -19.50 4.15 -2.03
C ASP A 62 -19.05 2.72 -1.64
N ASP A 63 -17.79 2.36 -1.86
CA ASP A 63 -17.23 1.08 -1.42
C ASP A 63 -16.78 1.11 0.06
N PRO A 64 -17.02 0.04 0.81
CA PRO A 64 -16.52 -0.06 2.17
C PRO A 64 -14.99 -0.17 2.19
N VAL A 65 -14.38 0.41 3.22
CA VAL A 65 -12.94 0.24 3.47
C VAL A 65 -12.69 -1.17 3.99
N GLU A 66 -11.85 -1.93 3.29
CA GLU A 66 -11.42 -3.27 3.71
C GLU A 66 -10.03 -3.22 4.37
N PHE A 67 -9.86 -4.03 5.42
CA PHE A 67 -8.63 -4.08 6.22
C PHE A 67 -7.90 -5.41 6.05
N PHE A 68 -6.62 -5.35 5.71
CA PHE A 68 -5.76 -6.49 5.45
C PHE A 68 -4.50 -6.44 6.30
N TYR A 69 -4.08 -7.62 6.76
CA TYR A 69 -2.79 -7.82 7.41
C TYR A 69 -1.95 -8.81 6.62
N GLY A 70 -0.73 -8.41 6.29
CA GLY A 70 0.24 -9.21 5.54
C GLY A 70 1.51 -9.47 6.33
N ALA A 71 2.23 -10.52 5.95
CA ALA A 71 3.58 -10.79 6.43
C ALA A 71 4.40 -11.52 5.35
N ASP A 72 5.66 -11.12 5.15
CA ASP A 72 6.56 -11.79 4.20
C ASP A 72 6.98 -13.20 4.68
N ALA A 73 6.83 -13.47 5.97
CA ALA A 73 6.97 -14.78 6.59
C ALA A 73 6.10 -14.87 7.85
N HIS A 74 5.81 -16.10 8.30
CA HIS A 74 5.08 -16.36 9.55
C HIS A 74 3.64 -15.81 9.60
N LEU A 75 2.92 -15.77 8.48
CA LEU A 75 1.51 -15.33 8.44
C LEU A 75 0.62 -16.09 9.42
N ASP A 76 0.81 -17.41 9.57
CA ASP A 76 0.13 -18.24 10.58
C ASP A 76 0.30 -17.72 12.01
N THR A 77 1.48 -17.18 12.32
CA THR A 77 1.77 -16.64 13.65
C THR A 77 1.11 -15.28 13.80
N LEU A 78 1.15 -14.44 12.76
CA LEU A 78 0.42 -13.17 12.75
C LEU A 78 -1.08 -13.41 12.99
N GLU A 79 -1.69 -14.36 12.28
CA GLU A 79 -3.10 -14.72 12.46
C GLU A 79 -3.43 -15.10 13.90
N LYS A 80 -2.63 -16.00 14.51
CA LYS A 80 -2.81 -16.40 15.91
C LYS A 80 -2.71 -15.22 16.88
N ARG A 81 -1.91 -14.20 16.55
CA ARG A 81 -1.77 -12.98 17.35
C ARG A 81 -2.96 -12.05 17.16
N LEU A 82 -3.41 -11.84 15.91
CA LEU A 82 -4.61 -11.06 15.62
C LEU A 82 -5.85 -11.66 16.28
N ARG A 83 -6.05 -12.99 16.20
CA ARG A 83 -7.15 -13.70 16.91
C ARG A 83 -7.06 -13.61 18.44
N SER A 84 -5.89 -13.28 19.00
CA SER A 84 -5.73 -13.03 20.43
C SER A 84 -5.95 -11.56 20.81
N ILE A 85 -5.86 -10.64 19.84
CA ILE A 85 -6.08 -9.20 20.01
C ILE A 85 -7.57 -8.89 19.81
N TYR A 86 -8.13 -9.39 18.71
CA TYR A 86 -9.50 -9.15 18.32
C TYR A 86 -10.49 -10.02 19.09
N PRO A 87 -11.64 -9.47 19.50
CA PRO A 87 -12.76 -10.27 19.99
C PRO A 87 -13.18 -11.33 18.97
N ALA A 88 -13.73 -12.44 19.44
CA ALA A 88 -14.17 -13.54 18.59
C ALA A 88 -15.33 -13.17 17.63
N THR A 89 -15.96 -12.02 17.83
CA THR A 89 -16.98 -11.49 16.91
C THR A 89 -16.37 -10.93 15.63
N PHE A 90 -15.09 -10.53 15.65
CA PHE A 90 -14.38 -10.11 14.45
C PHE A 90 -14.17 -11.31 13.55
N ASP A 91 -14.43 -11.13 12.26
CA ASP A 91 -14.09 -12.14 11.27
C ASP A 91 -12.67 -11.94 10.77
N ILE A 92 -11.92 -13.03 10.70
CA ILE A 92 -10.53 -13.05 10.22
C ILE A 92 -10.39 -14.23 9.27
N GLU A 93 -10.20 -13.91 8.00
CA GLU A 93 -10.13 -14.88 6.91
C GLU A 93 -8.87 -14.69 6.06
N ARG A 94 -8.42 -15.76 5.42
CA ARG A 94 -7.31 -15.72 4.47
C ARG A 94 -7.84 -15.50 3.07
N VAL A 95 -7.27 -14.52 2.39
CA VAL A 95 -7.65 -14.15 1.02
C VAL A 95 -6.41 -13.87 0.20
N ASP A 96 -6.47 -14.21 -1.09
CA ASP A 96 -5.48 -13.78 -2.06
C ASP A 96 -5.90 -12.42 -2.62
N VAL A 97 -5.04 -11.40 -2.43
CA VAL A 97 -5.32 -10.05 -2.89
C VAL A 97 -4.27 -9.64 -3.93
N ASP A 98 -4.75 -9.10 -5.05
CA ASP A 98 -3.91 -8.36 -5.98
C ASP A 98 -4.11 -6.86 -5.78
N VAL A 99 -3.25 -6.27 -4.95
CA VAL A 99 -3.35 -4.84 -4.58
C VAL A 99 -3.23 -3.94 -5.82
N ALA A 100 -2.40 -4.32 -6.80
CA ALA A 100 -2.26 -3.54 -8.02
C ALA A 100 -3.53 -3.59 -8.86
N ALA A 101 -4.14 -4.76 -9.02
CA ALA A 101 -5.42 -4.87 -9.73
C ALA A 101 -6.58 -4.14 -9.02
N ARG A 102 -6.57 -4.06 -7.69
CA ARG A 102 -7.58 -3.25 -6.97
C ARG A 102 -7.42 -1.75 -7.21
N LEU A 103 -6.17 -1.27 -7.23
CA LEU A 103 -5.87 0.16 -7.40
C LEU A 103 -5.93 0.63 -8.86
N ILE A 104 -5.64 -0.25 -9.82
CA ILE A 104 -5.63 0.05 -11.26
C ILE A 104 -6.87 -0.57 -11.88
N GLN A 105 -8.01 0.10 -11.74
CA GLN A 105 -9.28 -0.42 -12.25
C GLN A 105 -9.35 -0.44 -13.78
N PRO A 106 -10.18 -1.34 -14.37
CA PRO A 106 -10.50 -1.26 -15.79
C PRO A 106 -11.15 0.08 -16.13
N VAL A 107 -10.78 0.66 -17.27
CA VAL A 107 -11.34 1.90 -17.79
C VAL A 107 -11.86 1.68 -19.20
N GLU A 108 -12.84 2.49 -19.60
CA GLU A 108 -13.39 2.42 -20.94
C GLU A 108 -12.49 3.19 -21.92
N PHE A 109 -12.18 2.55 -23.03
CA PHE A 109 -11.49 3.12 -24.18
C PHE A 109 -12.42 3.15 -25.39
N THR A 110 -12.30 4.15 -26.24
CA THR A 110 -12.80 4.01 -27.62
C THR A 110 -11.98 2.93 -28.35
N PRO A 111 -12.52 2.31 -29.43
CA PRO A 111 -11.76 1.33 -30.20
C PRO A 111 -10.39 1.84 -30.66
N GLN A 112 -10.28 3.10 -31.08
CA GLN A 112 -9.01 3.69 -31.49
C GLN A 112 -8.04 3.85 -30.31
N GLU A 113 -8.51 4.39 -29.18
CA GLU A 113 -7.66 4.54 -27.98
C GLU A 113 -7.17 3.18 -27.47
N PHE A 114 -8.02 2.15 -27.52
CA PHE A 114 -7.63 0.80 -27.16
C PHE A 114 -6.47 0.30 -28.03
N VAL A 115 -6.57 0.46 -29.36
CA VAL A 115 -5.51 0.08 -30.31
C VAL A 115 -4.22 0.84 -30.00
N ASP A 116 -4.30 2.16 -29.83
CA ASP A 116 -3.14 3.00 -29.51
C ASP A 116 -2.46 2.55 -28.20
N HIS A 117 -3.25 2.21 -27.18
CA HIS A 117 -2.76 1.70 -25.90
C HIS A 117 -2.16 0.30 -26.01
N TYR A 118 -2.77 -0.58 -26.81
CA TYR A 118 -2.28 -1.93 -27.06
C TYR A 118 -0.93 -1.90 -27.78
N GLU A 119 -0.81 -1.16 -28.88
CA GLU A 119 0.44 -1.02 -29.66
C GLU A 119 1.57 -0.39 -28.82
N ALA A 120 1.22 0.50 -27.90
CA ALA A 120 2.17 1.11 -26.97
C ALA A 120 2.55 0.21 -25.79
N GLY A 121 1.99 -1.00 -25.66
CA GLY A 121 2.22 -1.90 -24.53
C GLY A 121 1.67 -1.36 -23.20
N ARG A 122 0.62 -0.53 -23.25
CA ARG A 122 0.04 0.18 -22.10
C ARG A 122 -1.20 -0.50 -21.53
N LEU A 123 -1.47 -1.74 -21.93
CA LEU A 123 -2.53 -2.57 -21.38
C LEU A 123 -1.92 -3.67 -20.53
N GLN A 124 -2.58 -4.02 -19.42
CA GLN A 124 -2.11 -5.09 -18.55
C GLN A 124 -2.34 -6.48 -19.16
N TYR A 125 -3.38 -6.63 -19.99
CA TYR A 125 -3.71 -7.90 -20.63
C TYR A 125 -2.84 -8.15 -21.86
N GLU A 126 -2.24 -9.34 -21.90
CA GLU A 126 -1.50 -9.84 -23.05
C GLU A 126 -2.37 -10.88 -23.78
N PHE A 127 -2.63 -10.64 -25.06
CA PHE A 127 -3.43 -11.56 -25.89
C PHE A 127 -2.58 -12.76 -26.29
N ASP A 128 -3.11 -13.96 -26.06
CA ASP A 128 -2.46 -15.19 -26.50
C ASP A 128 -2.49 -15.29 -28.04
N PRO A 129 -1.56 -16.04 -28.68
CA PRO A 129 -1.58 -16.23 -30.13
C PRO A 129 -2.89 -16.85 -30.67
N ALA A 130 -3.66 -17.53 -29.83
CA ALA A 130 -4.96 -18.08 -30.20
C ALA A 130 -6.08 -17.02 -30.25
N GLU A 131 -5.85 -15.85 -29.67
CA GLU A 131 -6.78 -14.71 -29.60
C GLU A 131 -6.44 -13.63 -30.65
N GLN A 132 -5.46 -13.92 -31.52
CA GLN A 132 -4.97 -13.04 -32.58
C GLN A 132 -5.21 -13.71 -33.93
N TYR A 133 -5.91 -13.01 -34.83
CA TYR A 133 -6.31 -13.54 -36.12
C TYR A 133 -5.77 -12.66 -37.25
N ASP A 134 -5.19 -13.26 -38.28
CA ASP A 134 -4.75 -12.52 -39.47
C ASP A 134 -5.96 -12.11 -40.32
N ILE A 135 -6.00 -10.84 -40.73
CA ILE A 135 -7.02 -10.33 -41.64
C ILE A 135 -6.55 -10.60 -43.07
N VAL A 136 -7.25 -11.49 -43.77
CA VAL A 136 -7.00 -11.77 -45.18
C VAL A 136 -7.90 -10.91 -46.08
N ASP A 137 -7.29 -9.98 -46.81
CA ASP A 137 -7.97 -9.21 -47.87
C ASP A 137 -8.27 -10.12 -49.08
N GLU A 138 -9.54 -10.44 -49.31
CA GLU A 138 -9.99 -11.04 -50.57
C GLU A 138 -10.15 -9.98 -51.68
N GLU A 139 -9.09 -9.26 -52.04
CA GLU A 139 -9.05 -8.55 -53.32
C GLU A 139 -7.72 -8.77 -54.04
N SER A 140 -7.60 -9.90 -54.75
CA SER A 140 -6.99 -10.05 -56.09
C SER A 140 -6.74 -11.53 -56.41
N GLY A 141 -7.74 -12.21 -56.99
CA GLY A 141 -7.62 -13.62 -57.37
C GLY A 141 -8.52 -14.01 -58.53
N ASP A 142 -8.46 -13.29 -59.64
CA ASP A 142 -8.97 -13.78 -60.92
C ASP A 142 -8.06 -14.94 -61.37
N SER A 143 -8.46 -16.21 -61.18
CA SER A 143 -8.03 -17.38 -61.97
C SER A 143 -8.65 -18.71 -61.49
N GLU A 144 -9.52 -19.23 -62.37
CA GLU A 144 -9.72 -20.63 -62.77
C GLU A 144 -9.71 -21.77 -61.73
N ALA A 145 -10.86 -22.46 -61.72
CA ALA A 145 -11.05 -23.78 -61.15
C ALA A 145 -9.95 -24.77 -61.54
N ALA A 146 -9.22 -25.26 -60.55
CA ALA A 146 -8.51 -26.53 -60.62
C ALA A 146 -8.69 -27.27 -59.29
N GLU A 147 -9.30 -28.45 -59.38
CA GLU A 147 -9.41 -29.41 -58.28
C GLU A 147 -8.01 -29.75 -57.72
N ALA A 148 -7.81 -29.47 -56.44
CA ALA A 148 -6.80 -30.11 -55.62
C ALA A 148 -7.29 -30.15 -54.17
N ASP A 149 -7.34 -31.35 -53.59
CA ASP A 149 -7.61 -31.58 -52.17
C ASP A 149 -6.65 -30.78 -51.27
N PRO A 150 -7.11 -30.35 -50.07
CA PRO A 150 -6.19 -30.32 -48.94
C PRO A 150 -6.74 -31.01 -47.69
N VAL A 151 -5.82 -31.75 -47.07
CA VAL A 151 -5.84 -32.21 -45.69
C VAL A 151 -5.02 -31.20 -44.87
N VAL A 152 -5.41 -30.99 -43.61
CA VAL A 152 -4.70 -30.37 -42.46
C VAL A 152 -5.08 -28.92 -42.11
N ASP A 153 -5.95 -28.85 -41.09
CA ASP A 153 -5.83 -28.09 -39.84
C ASP A 153 -5.93 -26.55 -39.85
N GLY A 154 -7.15 -26.06 -39.62
CA GLY A 154 -7.41 -25.30 -38.39
C GLY A 154 -7.25 -23.78 -38.39
N GLY A 155 -7.08 -23.11 -39.53
CA GLY A 155 -7.18 -21.65 -39.62
C GLY A 155 -8.55 -21.23 -40.15
N THR A 156 -9.45 -20.76 -39.28
CA THR A 156 -10.77 -20.25 -39.72
C THR A 156 -10.60 -18.85 -40.29
N ALA A 157 -10.47 -18.74 -41.62
CA ALA A 157 -10.50 -17.45 -42.32
C ALA A 157 -11.91 -16.85 -42.24
N ALA A 158 -12.08 -15.78 -41.46
CA ALA A 158 -13.34 -15.03 -41.38
C ALA A 158 -13.31 -13.88 -42.39
N THR A 159 -14.27 -13.85 -43.31
CA THR A 159 -14.45 -12.84 -44.37
C THR A 159 -15.03 -11.51 -43.89
N SER A 160 -15.22 -11.36 -42.58
CA SER A 160 -15.69 -10.17 -41.86
C SER A 160 -15.12 -10.26 -40.45
N VAL A 161 -14.55 -9.16 -39.94
CA VAL A 161 -14.12 -9.08 -38.53
C VAL A 161 -15.34 -9.40 -37.67
N PRO A 162 -15.31 -10.43 -36.81
CA PRO A 162 -16.46 -10.79 -35.98
C PRO A 162 -16.82 -9.63 -35.04
N ASP A 163 -18.08 -9.54 -34.61
CA ASP A 163 -18.64 -8.41 -33.85
C ASP A 163 -17.88 -8.06 -32.54
N HIS A 164 -17.01 -8.94 -32.04
CA HIS A 164 -16.23 -8.75 -30.80
C HIS A 164 -14.73 -8.71 -31.03
N HIS A 165 -14.30 -8.32 -32.24
CA HIS A 165 -12.89 -8.19 -32.56
C HIS A 165 -12.53 -6.73 -32.85
N VAL A 166 -11.32 -6.34 -32.49
CA VAL A 166 -10.75 -5.04 -32.82
C VAL A 166 -9.55 -5.21 -33.73
N THR A 167 -9.53 -4.47 -34.84
CA THR A 167 -8.44 -4.51 -35.82
C THR A 167 -7.24 -3.71 -35.33
N VAL A 168 -6.06 -4.32 -35.38
CA VAL A 168 -4.74 -3.73 -35.09
C VAL A 168 -3.83 -4.07 -36.27
N GLY A 169 -3.53 -3.09 -37.12
CA GLY A 169 -2.78 -3.33 -38.36
C GLY A 169 -3.47 -4.37 -39.25
N ASP A 170 -2.74 -5.46 -39.57
CA ASP A 170 -3.23 -6.57 -40.40
C ASP A 170 -3.79 -7.73 -39.56
N SER A 171 -3.97 -7.55 -38.24
CA SER A 171 -4.47 -8.56 -37.32
C SER A 171 -5.73 -8.08 -36.60
N ALA A 172 -6.53 -9.01 -36.09
CA ALA A 172 -7.71 -8.77 -35.27
C ALA A 172 -7.54 -9.43 -33.89
N LEU A 173 -7.83 -8.68 -32.83
CA LEU A 173 -7.78 -9.16 -31.45
C LEU A 173 -9.17 -9.55 -30.96
N GLU A 174 -9.30 -10.73 -30.34
CA GLU A 174 -10.57 -11.22 -29.80
C GLU A 174 -10.86 -10.67 -28.40
N LEU A 175 -11.86 -9.80 -28.31
CA LEU A 175 -12.36 -9.25 -27.06
C LEU A 175 -13.43 -10.16 -26.45
N ALA A 176 -13.64 -10.06 -25.14
CA ALA A 176 -14.80 -10.68 -24.52
C ALA A 176 -16.10 -9.97 -24.98
N PRO A 177 -17.19 -10.72 -25.19
CA PRO A 177 -18.45 -10.18 -25.67
C PRO A 177 -19.12 -9.29 -24.60
N PRO A 178 -20.03 -8.38 -24.97
CA PRO A 178 -20.78 -7.57 -24.02
C PRO A 178 -21.58 -8.39 -23.00
N ASP A 179 -22.03 -9.58 -23.37
CA ASP A 179 -22.75 -10.50 -22.47
C ASP A 179 -21.88 -11.07 -21.35
N ALA A 180 -20.54 -10.96 -21.47
CA ALA A 180 -19.60 -11.33 -20.41
C ALA A 180 -19.41 -10.22 -19.37
N LEU A 181 -19.95 -9.01 -19.60
CA LEU A 181 -19.92 -7.94 -18.60
C LEU A 181 -20.94 -8.25 -17.49
N PRO A 182 -20.49 -8.40 -16.24
CA PRO A 182 -21.41 -8.57 -15.12
C PRO A 182 -22.20 -7.28 -14.89
N ASP A 183 -23.38 -7.41 -14.31
CA ASP A 183 -24.20 -6.25 -13.92
C ASP A 183 -23.66 -5.56 -12.67
N ASP A 184 -22.97 -6.32 -11.82
CA ASP A 184 -22.41 -5.86 -10.55
C ASP A 184 -21.08 -5.08 -10.76
N GLY A 185 -20.95 -3.96 -10.05
CA GLY A 185 -19.79 -3.07 -10.16
C GLY A 185 -18.50 -3.68 -9.63
N GLU A 186 -18.56 -4.50 -8.57
CA GLU A 186 -17.39 -5.18 -8.01
C GLU A 186 -16.87 -6.24 -9.00
N GLU A 187 -17.78 -7.03 -9.58
CA GLU A 187 -17.41 -8.04 -10.57
C GLU A 187 -16.83 -7.42 -11.84
N ARG A 188 -17.29 -6.23 -12.26
CA ARG A 188 -16.70 -5.49 -13.39
C ARG A 188 -15.26 -5.09 -13.14
N ARG A 189 -14.92 -4.75 -11.90
CA ARG A 189 -13.55 -4.40 -11.50
C ARG A 189 -12.62 -5.61 -11.49
N ALA A 190 -13.16 -6.83 -11.44
CA ALA A 190 -12.38 -8.07 -11.48
C ALA A 190 -12.09 -8.56 -12.91
N ILE A 191 -12.62 -7.90 -13.94
CA ILE A 191 -12.37 -8.27 -15.34
C ILE A 191 -10.88 -8.12 -15.67
N GLU A 192 -10.32 -9.19 -16.21
CA GLU A 192 -8.93 -9.24 -16.73
C GLU A 192 -8.90 -9.08 -18.24
N LYS A 193 -9.70 -9.87 -18.98
CA LYS A 193 -9.77 -9.83 -20.44
C LYS A 193 -10.49 -8.56 -20.92
N PRO A 194 -9.90 -7.79 -21.85
CA PRO A 194 -10.58 -6.66 -22.48
C PRO A 194 -11.95 -7.05 -23.01
N THR A 195 -12.97 -6.30 -22.60
CA THR A 195 -14.38 -6.65 -22.85
C THR A 195 -15.08 -5.52 -23.57
N MET A 196 -15.80 -5.84 -24.65
CA MET A 196 -16.56 -4.84 -25.40
C MET A 196 -17.83 -4.47 -24.63
N THR A 197 -18.14 -3.18 -24.52
CA THR A 197 -19.35 -2.70 -23.85
C THR A 197 -20.53 -2.61 -24.82
N PRO A 198 -21.79 -2.60 -24.33
CA PRO A 198 -22.96 -2.35 -25.17
C PRO A 198 -22.94 -0.98 -25.88
N ALA A 199 -22.12 -0.03 -25.40
CA ALA A 199 -21.94 1.28 -26.00
C ALA A 199 -20.90 1.29 -27.14
N GLY A 200 -20.22 0.17 -27.40
CA GLY A 200 -19.15 0.06 -28.39
C GLY A 200 -17.79 0.58 -27.92
N THR A 201 -17.64 0.85 -26.61
CA THR A 201 -16.33 1.08 -25.97
C THR A 201 -15.71 -0.26 -25.55
N ILE A 202 -14.44 -0.26 -25.17
CA ILE A 202 -13.72 -1.44 -24.72
C ILE A 202 -13.27 -1.17 -23.28
N LEU A 203 -13.79 -1.95 -22.34
CA LEU A 203 -13.35 -1.94 -20.97
C LEU A 203 -12.05 -2.75 -20.86
N ALA A 204 -10.94 -2.09 -20.53
CA ALA A 204 -9.65 -2.75 -20.39
C ALA A 204 -8.84 -2.13 -19.25
N ARG A 205 -7.92 -2.91 -18.70
CA ARG A 205 -7.07 -2.46 -17.60
C ARG A 205 -5.76 -1.86 -18.13
N PRO A 206 -5.44 -0.60 -17.78
CA PRO A 206 -4.15 -0.02 -18.10
C PRO A 206 -3.00 -0.80 -17.44
N ALA A 207 -1.83 -0.80 -18.07
CA ALA A 207 -0.61 -1.30 -17.45
C ALA A 207 -0.17 -0.42 -16.27
N GLN A 208 0.63 -0.97 -15.35
CA GLN A 208 1.07 -0.28 -14.14
C GLN A 208 1.90 0.99 -14.41
N ASP A 209 2.65 1.00 -15.51
CA ASP A 209 3.47 2.11 -15.96
C ASP A 209 2.68 3.13 -16.83
N ALA A 210 1.48 2.77 -17.26
CA ALA A 210 0.56 3.64 -17.98
C ALA A 210 -0.29 4.52 -17.05
N VAL A 211 -0.30 4.24 -15.75
CA VAL A 211 -0.99 5.04 -14.73
C VAL A 211 -0.02 5.90 -13.94
N SER A 212 -0.50 7.05 -13.45
CA SER A 212 0.27 7.96 -12.60
C SER A 212 -0.33 7.99 -11.20
N PRO A 213 0.10 7.09 -10.28
CA PRO A 213 -0.40 7.12 -8.91
C PRO A 213 0.00 8.42 -8.21
N LEU A 214 -0.91 8.96 -7.41
CA LEU A 214 -0.60 10.03 -6.47
C LEU A 214 -0.21 9.38 -5.15
N GLY A 215 0.91 9.81 -4.56
CA GLY A 215 1.38 9.28 -3.29
C GLY A 215 1.78 10.40 -2.33
N VAL A 216 1.42 10.26 -1.06
CA VAL A 216 1.80 11.17 0.01
C VAL A 216 2.88 10.53 0.86
N ARG A 217 3.97 11.28 1.08
CA ARG A 217 5.05 10.88 1.98
C ARG A 217 5.15 11.88 3.12
N TRP A 218 4.91 11.42 4.34
CA TRP A 218 5.20 12.18 5.54
C TRP A 218 6.68 12.04 5.92
N CYS A 219 7.34 13.19 6.09
CA CYS A 219 8.71 13.27 6.58
C CYS A 219 8.70 14.03 7.91
N GLY A 220 9.34 13.48 8.94
CA GLY A 220 9.50 14.19 10.20
C GLY A 220 10.46 15.38 10.04
N ALA A 221 10.00 16.57 10.42
CA ALA A 221 10.85 17.75 10.60
C ALA A 221 11.07 17.94 12.10
N ALA A 222 12.33 17.99 12.54
CA ALA A 222 12.68 18.13 13.94
C ALA A 222 13.37 19.47 14.19
N SER A 223 13.00 20.15 15.27
CA SER A 223 13.58 21.45 15.67
C SER A 223 14.93 21.32 16.39
N ARG A 224 15.32 20.11 16.79
CA ARG A 224 16.56 19.80 17.50
C ARG A 224 17.49 18.95 16.66
N LYS A 225 18.79 19.17 16.84
CA LYS A 225 19.83 18.43 16.14
C LYS A 225 19.75 16.95 16.54
N GLN A 226 19.70 16.05 15.56
CA GLN A 226 19.64 14.59 15.80
C GLN A 226 18.44 14.13 16.63
N ASP A 227 17.29 14.80 16.51
CA ASP A 227 16.10 14.42 17.26
C ASP A 227 15.24 13.37 16.54
N TRP A 228 15.78 12.16 16.51
CA TRP A 228 15.19 10.96 15.88
C TRP A 228 13.96 10.41 16.63
N MET A 229 13.54 11.05 17.74
CA MET A 229 12.38 10.67 18.54
C MET A 229 11.24 11.69 18.47
N THR A 230 11.28 12.60 17.49
CA THR A 230 10.19 13.55 17.29
C THR A 230 8.89 12.81 17.03
N SER A 231 7.98 12.85 18.00
CA SER A 231 6.62 12.36 17.87
C SER A 231 5.90 13.15 16.79
N LEU A 232 5.02 12.49 16.05
CA LEU A 232 4.07 13.18 15.18
C LEU A 232 3.19 14.09 16.05
N THR A 233 2.98 15.33 15.60
CA THR A 233 2.00 16.23 16.22
C THR A 233 0.62 15.60 16.07
N PRO A 234 -0.13 15.39 17.15
CA PRO A 234 -1.50 14.88 17.07
C PRO A 234 -2.37 15.79 16.22
N PHE A 235 -3.20 15.22 15.34
CA PHE A 235 -4.15 15.99 14.50
C PHE A 235 -5.17 16.82 15.31
N THR A 236 -5.41 16.46 16.57
CA THR A 236 -6.32 17.15 17.49
C THR A 236 -5.63 18.19 18.37
N ALA A 237 -4.32 18.41 18.20
CA ALA A 237 -3.65 19.52 18.86
C ALA A 237 -4.06 20.81 18.14
N GLU A 238 -5.17 21.43 18.57
CA GLU A 238 -5.30 22.88 18.39
C GLU A 238 -3.99 23.51 18.88
N GLU A 239 -3.41 24.43 18.10
CA GLU A 239 -2.15 25.14 18.36
C GLU A 239 -2.24 26.07 19.60
N THR A 240 -2.87 25.63 20.68
CA THR A 240 -2.96 26.37 21.92
C THR A 240 -1.67 26.12 22.70
N ASN A 241 -0.70 27.03 22.47
CA ASN A 241 0.43 27.35 23.36
C ASN A 241 1.16 26.17 24.01
N GLY A 242 2.18 25.66 23.33
CA GLY A 242 3.37 25.05 23.96
C GLY A 242 3.20 23.73 24.73
N GLY A 243 1.99 23.19 24.82
CA GLY A 243 1.73 21.88 25.39
C GLY A 243 1.53 20.85 24.28
N LEU A 244 2.42 19.86 24.16
CA LEU A 244 2.09 18.61 23.48
C LEU A 244 0.88 17.99 24.21
N SER A 245 -0.34 18.22 23.72
CA SER A 245 -1.54 17.51 24.17
C SER A 245 -1.32 16.02 23.96
N SER A 246 -1.54 15.23 25.01
CA SER A 246 -1.60 13.78 24.91
C SER A 246 -2.72 13.41 23.93
N VAL A 247 -2.49 12.35 23.16
CA VAL A 247 -3.56 11.68 22.41
C VAL A 247 -4.45 11.03 23.46
N ASP A 248 -5.42 11.77 24.01
CA ASP A 248 -6.27 11.26 25.09
C ASP A 248 -7.22 10.13 24.62
N GLU A 249 -7.39 9.96 23.30
CA GLU A 249 -8.12 8.82 22.73
C GLU A 249 -7.31 8.09 21.63
N PRO A 250 -6.86 6.85 21.89
CA PRO A 250 -6.29 5.99 20.87
C PRO A 250 -7.30 5.79 19.73
N GLY A 251 -6.95 6.23 18.51
CA GLY A 251 -7.75 5.98 17.31
C GLY A 251 -8.33 7.23 16.62
N ALA A 252 -8.33 8.41 17.24
CA ALA A 252 -8.91 9.62 16.63
C ALA A 252 -8.28 9.99 15.26
N ALA A 253 -6.95 9.89 15.15
CA ALA A 253 -6.25 10.13 13.88
C ALA A 253 -6.54 9.06 12.81
N LEU A 254 -6.76 7.81 13.23
CA LEU A 254 -7.09 6.71 12.32
C LEU A 254 -8.55 6.79 11.86
N ALA A 255 -9.47 7.26 12.72
CA ALA A 255 -10.87 7.48 12.36
C ALA A 255 -10.98 8.51 11.22
N SER A 256 -10.32 9.66 11.36
CA SER A 256 -10.31 10.66 10.28
C SER A 256 -9.72 10.11 8.99
N LEU A 257 -8.68 9.27 9.05
CA LEU A 257 -8.14 8.61 7.86
C LEU A 257 -9.17 7.67 7.21
N ILE A 258 -9.88 6.87 8.00
CA ILE A 258 -10.93 5.96 7.51
C ILE A 258 -12.04 6.77 6.83
N ASP A 259 -12.46 7.89 7.42
CA ASP A 259 -13.46 8.79 6.82
C ASP A 259 -13.00 9.27 5.43
N HIS A 260 -11.74 9.69 5.29
CA HIS A 260 -11.19 10.09 3.99
C HIS A 260 -11.12 8.94 2.99
N LEU A 261 -10.82 7.71 3.44
CA LEU A 261 -10.83 6.53 2.57
C LEU A 261 -12.25 6.16 2.12
N MET A 262 -13.26 6.36 2.98
CA MET A 262 -14.68 6.16 2.63
C MET A 262 -15.19 7.21 1.65
N GLU A 263 -14.67 8.44 1.70
CA GLU A 263 -15.03 9.52 0.77
C GLU A 263 -14.17 9.56 -0.51
N ALA A 264 -13.26 8.60 -0.67
CA ALA A 264 -12.32 8.57 -1.79
C ALA A 264 -13.07 8.40 -3.13
N THR A 265 -12.86 9.34 -4.05
CA THR A 265 -13.47 9.29 -5.39
C THR A 265 -12.72 8.39 -6.37
N ALA A 266 -11.61 7.80 -5.93
CA ALA A 266 -10.74 6.93 -6.72
C ALA A 266 -10.20 5.81 -5.84
N PRO A 267 -9.81 4.67 -6.42
CA PRO A 267 -9.20 3.57 -5.67
C PRO A 267 -7.99 4.06 -4.87
N THR A 268 -8.02 3.85 -3.56
CA THR A 268 -7.03 4.41 -2.64
C THR A 268 -6.61 3.36 -1.63
N ALA A 269 -5.31 3.28 -1.34
CA ALA A 269 -4.78 2.38 -0.32
C ALA A 269 -3.94 3.14 0.70
N PHE A 270 -4.23 2.93 1.97
CA PHE A 270 -3.35 3.30 3.06
C PHE A 270 -2.55 2.10 3.54
N GLN A 271 -1.23 2.23 3.58
CA GLN A 271 -0.34 1.12 3.90
C GLN A 271 0.67 1.48 4.98
N VAL A 272 0.78 0.59 5.95
CA VAL A 272 1.75 0.64 7.05
C VAL A 272 2.59 -0.62 6.98
N VAL A 273 3.85 -0.48 6.57
CA VAL A 273 4.83 -1.57 6.61
C VAL A 273 5.71 -1.39 7.82
N PHE A 274 5.79 -2.41 8.67
CA PHE A 274 6.61 -2.36 9.87
C PHE A 274 7.48 -3.60 10.02
N GLN A 275 8.70 -3.36 10.51
CA GLN A 275 9.70 -4.40 10.71
C GLN A 275 10.40 -4.19 12.05
N ARG A 276 10.89 -5.28 12.65
CA ARG A 276 11.63 -5.19 13.90
C ARG A 276 12.81 -4.21 13.78
N ARG A 277 12.89 -3.25 14.71
CA ARG A 277 14.05 -2.37 14.88
C ARG A 277 15.06 -3.06 15.79
N ALA A 278 16.35 -2.86 15.51
CA ALA A 278 17.41 -3.21 16.44
C ALA A 278 17.21 -2.50 17.79
N SER A 279 17.71 -3.10 18.86
CA SER A 279 17.68 -2.47 20.19
C SER A 279 18.40 -1.13 20.12
N TRP A 280 17.72 -0.07 20.55
CA TRP A 280 18.27 1.29 20.60
C TRP A 280 18.52 1.74 22.04
N GLN A 281 18.59 0.81 23.00
CA GLN A 281 18.81 1.14 24.41
C GLN A 281 20.08 1.96 24.65
N SER A 282 21.18 1.61 23.97
CA SER A 282 22.42 2.37 24.09
C SER A 282 22.24 3.80 23.58
N ASP A 283 21.55 3.97 22.45
CA ASP A 283 21.23 5.28 21.90
C ASP A 283 20.29 6.07 22.83
N ALA A 284 19.35 5.38 23.51
CA ALA A 284 18.44 5.96 24.50
C ALA A 284 19.21 6.56 25.69
N GLU A 285 20.13 5.80 26.27
CA GLU A 285 20.88 6.24 27.45
C GLU A 285 21.83 7.39 27.12
N VAL A 286 22.54 7.32 25.98
CA VAL A 286 23.35 8.44 25.49
C VAL A 286 22.48 9.68 25.29
N ARG A 287 21.30 9.51 24.71
CA ARG A 287 20.39 10.63 24.46
C ARG A 287 19.85 11.26 25.74
N LYS A 288 19.56 10.47 26.77
CA LYS A 288 19.18 10.98 28.10
C LYS A 288 20.32 11.80 28.72
N GLU A 289 21.55 11.32 28.64
CA GLU A 289 22.74 12.08 29.09
C GLU A 289 22.83 13.41 28.35
N ASP A 290 22.72 13.40 27.01
CA ASP A 290 22.80 14.61 26.20
C ASP A 290 21.66 15.62 26.49
N LEU A 291 20.48 15.14 26.88
CA LEU A 291 19.36 15.96 27.33
C LEU A 291 19.65 16.63 28.68
N VAL A 292 20.17 15.85 29.65
CA VAL A 292 20.51 16.34 31.00
C VAL A 292 21.68 17.34 30.95
N ASP A 293 22.67 17.06 30.11
CA ASP A 293 23.88 17.88 29.98
C ASP A 293 23.70 19.10 29.07
N GLY A 294 22.51 19.30 28.49
CA GLY A 294 22.22 20.42 27.59
C GLY A 294 23.01 20.40 26.28
N ARG A 295 23.60 19.25 25.91
CA ARG A 295 24.38 19.10 24.66
C ARG A 295 23.50 19.06 23.41
N ASP A 296 22.22 18.81 23.62
CA ASP A 296 21.19 18.83 22.58
C ASP A 296 20.53 20.23 22.51
N THR A 297 21.20 21.17 21.87
CA THR A 297 20.68 22.53 21.65
C THR A 297 19.68 22.57 20.49
N PHE A 298 18.60 23.34 20.67
CA PHE A 298 17.66 23.68 19.59
C PHE A 298 18.38 24.36 18.41
N PHE A 299 17.97 24.05 17.19
CA PHE A 299 18.37 24.82 16.01
C PHE A 299 17.32 25.92 15.79
N GLN A 300 17.67 27.18 16.08
CA GLN A 300 16.90 28.32 15.55
C GLN A 300 17.22 28.42 14.06
N GLU A 301 16.46 27.72 13.22
CA GLU A 301 16.62 27.87 11.79
C GLU A 301 16.09 29.24 11.35
N VAL A 302 17.01 30.04 10.82
CA VAL A 302 16.84 31.39 10.31
C VAL A 302 15.84 31.38 9.16
N VAL A 303 14.60 31.79 9.43
CA VAL A 303 13.70 32.38 8.43
C VAL A 303 13.67 33.89 8.68
N GLY A 304 14.48 34.60 7.90
CA GLY A 304 14.17 35.95 7.43
C GLY A 304 13.88 37.06 8.43
N SER A 305 14.95 37.70 8.90
CA SER A 305 15.07 39.11 9.31
C SER A 305 14.24 39.66 10.49
N LEU A 306 15.01 40.33 11.37
CA LEU A 306 14.62 41.48 12.18
C LEU A 306 13.84 41.17 13.45
N LEU A 307 14.55 40.94 14.56
CA LEU A 307 14.27 41.59 15.83
C LEU A 307 15.44 41.37 16.80
N GLU A 308 16.10 42.48 17.14
CA GLU A 308 16.92 42.62 18.35
C GLU A 308 16.10 42.15 19.54
N VAL A 309 16.56 41.10 20.24
CA VAL A 309 16.13 40.88 21.63
C VAL A 309 17.39 40.66 22.47
N GLU A 310 17.56 41.65 23.32
CA GLU A 310 18.62 41.94 24.26
C GLU A 310 18.69 40.90 25.39
N ASP A 311 19.86 40.78 26.00
CA ASP A 311 20.22 39.92 27.14
C ASP A 311 19.27 40.06 28.36
N GLN A 312 18.19 39.30 28.38
CA GLN A 312 17.46 38.93 29.59
C GLN A 312 17.09 37.44 29.56
N ARG A 313 18.09 36.57 29.71
CA ARG A 313 17.87 35.15 30.02
C ARG A 313 17.25 35.08 31.41
N SER A 314 15.96 34.76 31.46
CA SER A 314 15.15 34.77 32.67
C SER A 314 15.21 33.40 33.35
N ASP A 315 15.15 33.35 34.69
CA ASP A 315 15.01 32.09 35.46
C ASP A 315 13.78 31.25 35.02
N GLN A 316 12.83 31.86 34.29
CA GLN A 316 11.69 31.17 33.68
C GLN A 316 12.09 30.30 32.49
N ASP A 317 13.07 30.74 31.67
CA ASP A 317 13.53 29.97 30.50
C ASP A 317 14.26 28.69 30.94
N ASP A 318 15.11 28.78 31.97
CA ASP A 318 15.82 27.62 32.52
C ASP A 318 14.88 26.58 33.13
N ARG A 319 13.80 27.04 33.79
CA ARG A 319 12.78 26.14 34.35
C ARG A 319 11.93 25.47 33.27
N GLN A 320 11.54 26.20 32.23
CA GLN A 320 10.81 25.65 31.09
C GLN A 320 11.65 24.64 30.29
N LEU A 321 12.95 24.91 30.12
CA LEU A 321 13.89 23.97 29.51
C LEU A 321 14.01 22.68 30.34
N SER A 322 14.05 22.80 31.67
CA SER A 322 14.07 21.64 32.58
C SER A 322 12.82 20.79 32.47
N GLU A 323 11.62 21.39 32.46
CA GLU A 323 10.35 20.66 32.32
C GLU A 323 10.23 19.99 30.94
N ALA A 324 10.67 20.66 29.87
CA ALA A 324 10.70 20.10 28.52
C ALA A 324 11.68 18.92 28.39
N VAL A 325 12.84 19.00 29.06
CA VAL A 325 13.83 17.92 29.13
C VAL A 325 13.29 16.73 29.91
N GLU A 326 12.70 16.95 31.08
CA GLU A 326 12.09 15.89 31.91
C GLU A 326 11.00 15.14 31.14
N LYS A 327 10.09 15.88 30.49
CA LYS A 327 9.04 15.31 29.64
C LYS A 327 9.61 14.48 28.48
N ARG A 328 10.76 14.87 27.92
CA ARG A 328 11.43 14.11 26.85
C ARG A 328 12.02 12.80 27.38
N ILE A 329 12.64 12.82 28.56
CA ILE A 329 13.16 11.62 29.21
C ILE A 329 12.01 10.66 29.54
N GLU A 330 10.90 11.17 30.06
CA GLU A 330 9.68 10.38 30.30
C GLU A 330 9.18 9.71 29.02
N TYR A 331 9.17 10.43 27.88
CA TYR A 331 8.79 9.83 26.60
C TYR A 331 9.75 8.73 26.14
N ILE A 332 11.06 8.85 26.40
CA ILE A 332 12.04 7.80 26.11
C ILE A 332 11.74 6.56 26.96
N ASP A 333 11.51 6.75 28.25
CA ASP A 333 11.26 5.68 29.22
C ASP A 333 9.90 4.99 29.01
N ALA A 334 8.92 5.71 28.48
CA ALA A 334 7.63 5.16 28.11
C ALA A 334 7.70 4.17 26.93
N LYS A 335 8.81 4.12 26.17
CA LYS A 335 8.98 3.23 25.01
C LYS A 335 9.81 1.99 25.34
N ASN A 336 9.45 0.86 24.73
CA ASN A 336 10.23 -0.37 24.83
C ASN A 336 11.42 -0.34 23.86
N ALA A 337 12.55 0.21 24.31
CA ALA A 337 13.76 0.33 23.49
C ALA A 337 14.38 -1.00 23.03
N LYS A 338 13.98 -2.13 23.65
CA LYS A 338 14.39 -3.48 23.23
C LYS A 338 13.49 -4.05 22.13
N ARG A 339 12.21 -3.68 22.12
CA ARG A 339 11.17 -4.23 21.25
C ARG A 339 10.42 -3.11 20.55
N SER A 340 11.11 -2.45 19.64
CA SER A 340 10.54 -1.40 18.80
C SER A 340 10.47 -1.86 17.35
N PHE A 341 9.64 -1.17 16.56
CA PHE A 341 9.52 -1.38 15.13
C PHE A 341 9.95 -0.13 14.37
N THR A 342 10.50 -0.34 13.17
CA THR A 342 10.63 0.71 12.16
C THR A 342 9.38 0.65 11.31
N VAL A 343 8.73 1.78 11.13
CA VAL A 343 7.45 1.88 10.43
C VAL A 343 7.63 2.78 9.20
N ASN A 344 7.11 2.34 8.06
CA ASN A 344 6.95 3.11 6.84
C ASN A 344 5.44 3.25 6.58
N ILE A 345 4.97 4.48 6.46
CA ILE A 345 3.56 4.81 6.24
C ILE A 345 3.44 5.50 4.89
N ARG A 346 2.50 5.05 4.05
CA ARG A 346 2.19 5.64 2.75
C ARG A 346 0.68 5.60 2.49
N ALA A 347 0.21 6.58 1.74
CA ALA A 347 -1.13 6.69 1.18
C ALA A 347 -1.02 7.20 -0.25
#